data_AF-A0A925BFJ2-F1
#
_entry.id   AF-A0A925BFJ2-F1
#
_cell.length_a   1.000
_cell.length_b   1.000
_cell.length_c   1.000
_cell.angle_alpha   90.00
_cell.angle_beta   90.00
_cell.angle_gamma   90.00
#
_symmetry.space_group_name_H-M   'P 1'
#
loop_
_entity.id
_entity.type
_entity.pdbx_description
1 polymer ?
#
loop_
_entity_poly.entity_id
_entity_poly.type
_entity_poly.pdbx_seq_one_letter_code
_entity_poly.pdbx_strand_id
1 'polypeptide(L)'
;MKLRYTVLSIGLLAALSLLLVPSVFADHEWFVTDVECDADGTTITIFGDSSLDTSVTTDVYADGEFIGEFSGPGFIPGPISYEVSDPAFEGAEIFVENPETGTSASTTCGDDLADNGQFFEPGDDRINRQAYAPIAIYCAETRLEIYAIDANGVGTIATYIDFTALPATPTDENLLFETVGNIQLYHLTSGEYVATSGPDAEGKFYMLLWDGCPANYIQAYIQQNGIVTPTENFPR
;
A
#
# COMPACT_ATOMS: atom_id res chain seq x y z
N MET A 1 -4.22 -48.07 59.64
CA MET A 1 -4.26 -46.79 58.91
C MET A 1 -4.39 -47.13 57.41
N LYS A 2 -5.62 -47.11 56.87
CA LYS A 2 -5.93 -47.49 55.48
C LYS A 2 -6.35 -46.20 54.75
N LEU A 3 -5.47 -45.68 53.89
CA LEU A 3 -5.79 -44.54 53.02
C LEU A 3 -6.78 -45.01 51.94
N ARG A 4 -7.94 -44.36 51.85
CA ARG A 4 -8.88 -44.48 50.74
C ARG A 4 -8.56 -43.36 49.75
N TYR A 5 -8.21 -43.70 48.52
CA TYR A 5 -8.10 -42.74 47.42
C TYR A 5 -9.49 -42.50 46.83
N THR A 6 -9.93 -41.24 46.86
CA THR A 6 -11.11 -40.76 46.17
C THR A 6 -10.72 -40.48 44.72
N VAL A 7 -11.34 -41.20 43.78
CA VAL A 7 -11.26 -40.93 42.34
C VAL A 7 -12.09 -39.68 42.06
N LEU A 8 -11.44 -38.58 41.72
CA LEU A 8 -12.10 -37.36 41.25
C LEU A 8 -12.18 -37.44 39.72
N SER A 9 -13.36 -37.80 39.21
CA SER A 9 -13.69 -37.75 37.78
C SER A 9 -13.78 -36.29 37.34
N ILE A 10 -12.81 -35.82 36.55
CA ILE A 10 -12.88 -34.53 35.87
C ILE A 10 -13.77 -34.72 34.64
N GLY A 11 -14.95 -34.11 34.71
CA GLY A 11 -15.97 -34.13 33.67
C GLY A 11 -15.51 -33.43 32.39
N LEU A 12 -15.63 -34.16 31.30
CA LEU A 12 -15.56 -33.72 29.92
C LEU A 12 -16.73 -32.76 29.64
N LEU A 13 -16.55 -31.45 29.85
CA LEU A 13 -17.42 -30.42 29.26
C LEU A 13 -16.88 -30.11 27.87
N ALA A 14 -17.34 -30.88 26.87
CA ALA A 14 -17.27 -30.48 25.48
C ALA A 14 -18.25 -29.33 25.27
N ALA A 15 -17.80 -28.10 25.50
CA ALA A 15 -18.49 -26.89 25.08
C ALA A 15 -18.38 -26.84 23.55
N LEU A 16 -19.42 -27.36 22.89
CA LEU A 16 -19.73 -27.15 21.48
C LEU A 16 -20.00 -25.66 21.28
N SER A 17 -18.94 -24.86 21.16
CA SER A 17 -19.01 -23.50 20.63
C SER A 17 -19.30 -23.62 19.14
N LEU A 18 -20.60 -23.64 18.83
CA LEU A 18 -21.11 -23.34 17.51
C LEU A 18 -20.61 -21.93 17.17
N LEU A 19 -19.54 -21.86 16.38
CA LEU A 19 -19.04 -20.65 15.75
C LEU A 19 -20.14 -20.14 14.82
N LEU A 20 -21.00 -19.27 15.35
CA LEU A 20 -21.66 -18.25 14.54
C LEU A 20 -20.54 -17.33 14.09
N VAL A 21 -19.89 -17.68 12.99
CA VAL A 21 -19.16 -16.69 12.20
C VAL A 21 -20.26 -15.78 11.68
N PRO A 22 -20.37 -14.51 12.13
CA PRO A 22 -21.20 -13.59 11.39
C PRO A 22 -20.65 -13.61 9.98
N SER A 23 -21.49 -13.97 9.01
CA SER A 23 -21.23 -13.66 7.62
C SER A 23 -21.05 -12.16 7.58
N VAL A 24 -19.80 -11.71 7.62
CA VAL A 24 -19.45 -10.35 7.25
C VAL A 24 -19.76 -10.33 5.76
N PHE A 25 -20.99 -9.95 5.44
CA PHE A 25 -21.24 -9.35 4.15
C PHE A 25 -20.28 -8.15 4.15
N ALA A 26 -19.17 -8.27 3.44
CA ALA A 26 -18.45 -7.08 3.03
C ALA A 26 -19.49 -6.26 2.28
N ASP A 27 -19.89 -5.13 2.83
CA ASP A 27 -20.68 -4.17 2.08
C ASP A 27 -19.84 -3.85 0.84
N HIS A 28 -20.33 -4.30 -0.31
CA HIS A 28 -19.64 -4.22 -1.58
C HIS A 28 -19.69 -2.76 -2.01
N GLU A 29 -18.68 -1.98 -1.61
CA GLU A 29 -18.55 -0.58 -1.96
C GLU A 29 -17.59 -0.42 -3.14
N TRP A 30 -17.98 0.42 -4.09
CA TRP A 30 -17.09 0.92 -5.11
C TRP A 30 -16.22 2.04 -4.55
N PHE A 31 -14.94 2.04 -4.89
CA PHE A 31 -14.05 3.15 -4.58
C PHE A 31 -13.13 3.44 -5.77
N VAL A 32 -13.04 4.72 -6.12
CA VAL A 32 -11.92 5.23 -6.93
C VAL A 32 -10.67 5.05 -6.09
N THR A 33 -9.68 4.35 -6.64
CA THR A 33 -8.38 4.18 -5.98
C THR A 33 -7.41 5.25 -6.40
N ASP A 34 -7.49 5.67 -7.67
CA ASP A 34 -6.51 6.59 -8.25
C ASP A 34 -7.03 7.27 -9.52
N VAL A 35 -6.42 8.40 -9.88
CA VAL A 35 -6.68 9.12 -11.13
C VAL A 35 -5.35 9.64 -11.66
N GLU A 36 -4.92 9.13 -12.82
CA GLU A 36 -3.69 9.55 -13.49
C GLU A 36 -4.03 10.40 -14.72
N CYS A 37 -3.16 11.35 -15.06
CA CYS A 37 -3.22 12.04 -16.35
C CYS A 37 -2.04 11.60 -17.23
N ASP A 38 -2.21 11.58 -18.55
CA ASP A 38 -1.10 11.37 -19.47
C ASP A 38 -0.13 12.57 -19.46
N ALA A 39 1.08 12.34 -19.97
CA ALA A 39 2.12 13.36 -20.04
C ALA A 39 1.73 14.57 -20.91
N ASP A 40 0.82 14.36 -21.86
CA ASP A 40 0.31 15.43 -22.73
C ASP A 40 -0.83 16.22 -22.06
N GLY A 41 -1.24 15.83 -20.84
CA GLY A 41 -2.32 16.45 -20.08
C GLY A 41 -3.67 16.38 -20.79
N THR A 42 -3.84 15.45 -21.74
CA THR A 42 -5.05 15.31 -22.54
C THR A 42 -5.88 14.11 -22.14
N THR A 43 -5.27 13.08 -21.57
CA THR A 43 -5.95 11.83 -21.21
C THR A 43 -5.97 11.65 -19.71
N ILE A 44 -7.14 11.45 -19.14
CA ILE A 44 -7.29 11.03 -17.73
C ILE A 44 -7.55 9.53 -17.71
N THR A 45 -6.85 8.79 -16.85
CA THR A 45 -7.09 7.37 -16.51
C THR A 45 -7.59 7.25 -15.07
N ILE A 46 -8.81 6.77 -14.90
CA ILE A 46 -9.41 6.55 -13.58
C ILE A 46 -9.25 5.08 -13.21
N PHE A 47 -8.61 4.81 -12.06
CA PHE A 47 -8.47 3.47 -11.51
C PHE A 47 -9.46 3.26 -10.37
N GLY A 48 -10.07 2.08 -10.33
CA GLY A 48 -10.92 1.67 -9.23
C GLY A 48 -11.11 0.16 -9.21
N ASP A 49 -11.66 -0.33 -8.10
CA ASP A 49 -12.14 -1.70 -7.96
C ASP A 49 -13.66 -1.68 -7.75
N SER A 50 -14.34 -2.66 -8.32
CA SER A 50 -15.78 -2.79 -8.25
C SER A 50 -16.18 -4.25 -8.09
N SER A 51 -16.88 -4.53 -7.01
CA SER A 51 -17.57 -5.81 -6.78
C SER A 51 -19.06 -5.74 -7.10
N LEU A 52 -19.54 -4.65 -7.72
CA LEU A 52 -20.95 -4.44 -8.02
C LEU A 52 -21.34 -5.06 -9.36
N ASP A 53 -22.49 -5.74 -9.44
CA ASP A 53 -23.04 -6.24 -10.72
C ASP A 53 -23.74 -5.13 -11.55
N THR A 54 -23.66 -3.88 -11.11
CA THR A 54 -24.36 -2.73 -11.70
C THR A 54 -23.40 -1.72 -12.30
N SER A 55 -23.78 -1.08 -13.41
CA SER A 55 -22.99 0.01 -13.98
C SER A 55 -22.78 1.12 -12.95
N VAL A 56 -21.54 1.55 -12.78
CA VAL A 56 -21.19 2.69 -11.91
C VAL A 56 -21.12 3.94 -12.77
N THR A 57 -21.75 5.02 -12.33
CA THR A 57 -21.54 6.35 -12.89
C THR A 57 -20.58 7.15 -12.03
N THR A 58 -19.77 7.98 -12.68
CA THR A 58 -18.78 8.81 -12.01
C THR A 58 -18.77 10.17 -12.67
N ASP A 59 -18.95 11.20 -11.85
CA ASP A 59 -18.91 12.57 -12.31
C ASP A 59 -17.46 13.05 -12.30
N VAL A 60 -17.04 13.68 -13.40
CA VAL A 60 -15.71 14.26 -13.51
C VAL A 60 -15.85 15.76 -13.62
N TYR A 61 -15.07 16.45 -12.82
CA TYR A 61 -15.00 17.89 -12.75
C TYR A 61 -13.57 18.34 -13.06
N ALA A 62 -13.41 19.45 -13.76
CA ALA A 62 -12.14 20.15 -13.96
C ALA A 62 -12.27 21.57 -13.41
N ASP A 63 -11.40 21.96 -12.47
CA ASP A 63 -11.43 23.25 -11.77
C ASP A 63 -12.82 23.58 -11.16
N GLY A 64 -13.52 22.54 -10.70
CA GLY A 64 -14.86 22.63 -10.14
C GLY A 64 -16.00 22.80 -11.17
N GLU A 65 -15.70 22.77 -12.48
CA GLU A 65 -16.69 22.70 -13.55
C GLU A 65 -16.93 21.24 -13.95
N PHE A 66 -18.20 20.84 -14.01
CA PHE A 66 -18.57 19.50 -14.49
C PHE A 66 -18.25 19.36 -15.98
N ILE A 67 -17.39 18.41 -16.32
CA ILE A 67 -16.92 18.17 -17.69
C ILE A 67 -17.56 16.94 -18.32
N GLY A 68 -18.04 15.99 -17.51
CA GLY A 68 -18.74 14.83 -18.03
C GLY A 68 -19.07 13.77 -16.98
N GLU A 69 -19.95 12.85 -17.38
CA GLU A 69 -20.29 11.64 -16.62
C GLU A 69 -19.72 10.44 -17.36
N PHE A 70 -19.07 9.54 -16.62
CA PHE A 70 -18.59 8.26 -17.13
C PHE A 70 -19.45 7.14 -16.57
N SER A 71 -19.85 6.20 -17.44
CA SER A 71 -20.55 4.99 -17.02
C SER A 71 -19.74 3.77 -17.39
N GLY A 72 -19.35 3.00 -16.37
CA GLY A 72 -18.51 1.82 -16.49
C GLY A 72 -19.27 0.52 -16.20
N PRO A 73 -18.89 -0.64 -16.79
CA PRO A 73 -19.41 -1.92 -16.35
C PRO A 73 -19.01 -2.18 -14.90
N GLY A 74 -19.99 -2.52 -14.06
CA GLY A 74 -19.78 -2.75 -12.63
C GLY A 74 -18.85 -3.89 -12.27
N PHE A 75 -18.69 -4.88 -13.16
CA PHE A 75 -17.96 -6.09 -12.83
C PHE A 75 -16.87 -6.39 -13.86
N ILE A 76 -15.67 -5.91 -13.58
CA ILE A 76 -14.44 -6.41 -14.19
C ILE A 76 -13.43 -6.55 -13.04
N PRO A 77 -13.07 -7.78 -12.61
CA PRO A 77 -11.99 -7.95 -11.67
C PRO A 77 -10.67 -7.50 -12.32
N GLY A 78 -10.13 -6.40 -11.81
CA GLY A 78 -8.90 -5.78 -12.29
C GLY A 78 -9.04 -4.26 -12.43
N PRO A 79 -7.92 -3.54 -12.62
CA PRO A 79 -7.94 -2.11 -12.84
C PRO A 79 -8.75 -1.81 -14.09
N ILE A 80 -9.81 -1.02 -13.93
CA ILE A 80 -10.50 -0.44 -15.08
C ILE A 80 -9.77 0.84 -15.46
N SER A 81 -9.59 1.08 -16.74
CA SER A 81 -9.06 2.33 -17.28
C SER A 81 -10.09 2.92 -18.24
N TYR A 82 -10.31 4.22 -18.13
CA TYR A 82 -11.12 5.00 -19.05
C TYR A 82 -10.25 6.13 -19.54
N GLU A 83 -10.22 6.38 -20.85
CA GLU A 83 -9.50 7.49 -21.44
C GLU A 83 -10.49 8.61 -21.73
N VAL A 84 -10.31 9.76 -21.07
CA VAL A 84 -11.06 10.98 -21.37
C VAL A 84 -10.13 11.92 -22.11
N SER A 85 -10.43 12.28 -23.35
CA SER A 85 -9.63 13.26 -24.11
C SER A 85 -10.29 14.63 -24.13
N ASP A 86 -9.71 15.61 -23.44
CA ASP A 86 -10.11 17.02 -23.55
C ASP A 86 -8.87 17.93 -23.49
N PRO A 87 -8.69 18.87 -24.45
CA PRO A 87 -7.61 19.85 -24.38
C PRO A 87 -7.71 20.82 -23.20
N ALA A 88 -8.82 20.84 -22.46
CA ALA A 88 -9.01 21.69 -21.27
C ALA A 88 -8.39 21.12 -19.98
N PHE A 89 -7.79 19.93 -20.02
CA PHE A 89 -7.21 19.31 -18.82
C PHE A 89 -5.82 19.85 -18.47
N GLU A 90 -5.08 20.42 -19.41
CA GLU A 90 -3.75 20.98 -19.13
C GLU A 90 -3.83 22.09 -18.06
N GLY A 91 -3.31 21.81 -16.86
CA GLY A 91 -3.32 22.69 -15.69
C GLY A 91 -4.54 22.57 -14.77
N ALA A 92 -5.51 21.71 -15.08
CA ALA A 92 -6.77 21.63 -14.35
C ALA A 92 -6.71 20.66 -13.17
N GLU A 93 -7.38 21.01 -12.07
CA GLU A 93 -7.70 20.08 -10.98
C GLU A 93 -8.86 19.18 -11.40
N ILE A 94 -8.57 17.90 -11.62
CA ILE A 94 -9.55 16.86 -11.90
C ILE A 94 -10.08 16.32 -10.59
N PHE A 95 -11.39 16.35 -10.42
CA PHE A 95 -12.10 15.73 -9.31
C PHE A 95 -13.07 14.68 -9.84
N VAL A 96 -13.01 13.50 -9.26
CA VAL A 96 -13.79 12.32 -9.65
C VAL A 96 -14.65 11.95 -8.46
N GLU A 97 -15.98 12.02 -8.59
CA GLU A 97 -16.92 11.74 -7.50
C GLU A 97 -17.82 10.55 -7.84
N ASN A 98 -18.00 9.65 -6.87
CA ASN A 98 -19.12 8.71 -6.88
C ASN A 98 -20.37 9.41 -6.31
N PRO A 99 -21.43 9.64 -7.10
CA PRO A 99 -22.63 10.28 -6.59
C PRO A 99 -23.45 9.37 -5.62
N GLU A 100 -23.26 8.05 -5.66
CA GLU A 100 -23.97 7.09 -4.82
C GLU A 100 -23.33 6.93 -3.43
N THR A 101 -22.00 6.91 -3.36
CA THR A 101 -21.24 6.71 -2.12
C THR A 101 -20.68 8.02 -1.54
N GLY A 102 -20.56 9.08 -2.34
CA GLY A 102 -19.90 10.33 -1.97
C GLY A 102 -18.38 10.21 -1.83
N THR A 103 -17.78 9.10 -2.28
CA THR A 103 -16.32 8.97 -2.34
C THR A 103 -15.78 9.78 -3.50
N SER A 104 -14.57 10.34 -3.33
CA SER A 104 -13.93 11.11 -4.37
C SER A 104 -12.42 10.90 -4.41
N ALA A 105 -11.86 11.09 -5.60
CA ALA A 105 -10.42 11.17 -5.84
C ALA A 105 -10.13 12.41 -6.70
N SER A 106 -8.95 12.98 -6.56
CA SER A 106 -8.55 14.13 -7.36
C SER A 106 -7.11 14.03 -7.81
N THR A 107 -6.83 14.60 -8.98
CA THR A 107 -5.48 14.77 -9.53
C THR A 107 -5.40 16.12 -10.24
N THR A 108 -4.22 16.59 -10.60
CA THR A 108 -4.10 17.76 -11.48
C THR A 108 -3.36 17.35 -12.75
N CYS A 109 -3.94 17.64 -13.90
CA CYS A 109 -3.29 17.34 -15.18
C CYS A 109 -2.42 18.54 -15.58
N GLY A 110 -1.28 18.33 -16.23
CA GLY A 110 -0.38 19.39 -16.71
C GLY A 110 1.09 19.11 -16.41
N ASP A 111 2.00 19.79 -17.12
CA ASP A 111 3.45 19.55 -17.23
C ASP A 111 4.27 19.40 -15.93
N ASP A 112 3.63 19.57 -14.77
CA ASP A 112 4.16 19.30 -13.43
C ASP A 112 3.44 18.10 -12.74
N LEU A 113 3.06 17.05 -13.49
CA LEU A 113 2.73 15.74 -12.90
C LEU A 113 3.89 15.12 -12.09
N ALA A 114 5.05 15.78 -12.05
CA ALA A 114 6.10 15.50 -11.08
C ALA A 114 5.80 16.03 -9.65
N ASP A 115 4.76 16.84 -9.41
CA ASP A 115 4.67 17.57 -8.13
C ASP A 115 3.27 17.84 -7.52
N ASN A 116 2.15 17.37 -8.08
CA ASN A 116 0.83 17.82 -7.60
C ASN A 116 -0.05 16.77 -6.91
N GLY A 117 0.52 16.19 -5.86
CA GLY A 117 -0.21 15.65 -4.72
C GLY A 117 0.46 16.02 -3.39
N GLN A 118 1.21 17.14 -3.29
CA GLN A 118 2.17 17.38 -2.19
C GLN A 118 2.85 16.09 -1.75
N PHE A 119 3.33 15.33 -2.73
CA PHE A 119 4.14 14.16 -2.47
C PHE A 119 5.32 14.67 -1.67
N PHE A 120 5.58 14.06 -0.52
CA PHE A 120 6.76 14.44 0.24
C PHE A 120 7.97 14.02 -0.59
N GLU A 121 8.52 14.95 -1.34
CA GLU A 121 9.80 14.79 -2.00
C GLU A 121 10.87 15.22 -1.00
N PRO A 122 11.59 14.27 -0.36
CA PRO A 122 12.65 14.62 0.57
C PRO A 122 13.81 15.37 -0.11
N GLY A 123 13.79 15.49 -1.45
CA GLY A 123 14.88 16.05 -2.23
C GLY A 123 16.09 15.11 -2.30
N ASP A 124 15.87 13.80 -2.14
CA ASP A 124 16.90 12.78 -2.21
C ASP A 124 16.46 11.52 -3.00
N ASP A 125 17.43 10.63 -3.25
CA ASP A 125 17.25 9.46 -4.12
C ASP A 125 16.74 8.22 -3.37
N ARG A 126 16.11 8.38 -2.20
CA ARG A 126 15.57 7.23 -1.46
C ARG A 126 14.49 6.50 -2.28
N ILE A 127 14.43 5.19 -2.08
CA ILE A 127 13.42 4.30 -2.67
C ILE A 127 12.04 4.64 -2.11
N ASN A 128 11.96 4.86 -0.79
CA ASN A 128 10.70 5.05 -0.08
C ASN A 128 10.51 6.52 0.34
N ARG A 129 9.85 7.29 -0.52
CA ARG A 129 9.70 8.75 -0.38
C ARG A 129 8.56 9.17 0.56
N GLN A 130 8.05 8.30 1.41
CA GLN A 130 6.94 8.67 2.31
C GLN A 130 7.41 9.52 3.49
N ALA A 131 6.72 10.62 3.78
CA ALA A 131 7.06 11.55 4.87
C ALA A 131 7.11 10.90 6.26
N TYR A 132 6.26 9.89 6.46
CA TYR A 132 6.09 9.20 7.73
C TYR A 132 6.92 7.91 7.82
N ALA A 133 7.74 7.57 6.82
CA ALA A 133 8.51 6.35 6.83
C ALA A 133 9.54 6.38 7.99
N PRO A 134 9.53 5.39 8.91
CA PRO A 134 10.48 5.33 10.02
C PRO A 134 11.88 4.85 9.59
N ILE A 135 12.04 4.51 8.32
CA ILE A 135 13.30 4.12 7.70
C ILE A 135 13.43 4.82 6.35
N ALA A 136 14.67 5.05 5.89
CA ALA A 136 14.96 5.45 4.52
C ALA A 136 15.90 4.43 3.88
N ILE A 137 15.58 4.00 2.67
CA ILE A 137 16.35 2.99 1.92
C ILE A 137 16.90 3.63 0.66
N TYR A 138 18.20 3.53 0.45
CA TYR A 138 18.87 4.03 -0.74
C TYR A 138 19.49 2.89 -1.52
N CYS A 139 19.38 3.01 -2.84
CA CYS A 139 20.11 2.17 -3.77
C CYS A 139 21.41 2.86 -4.18
N ALA A 140 22.51 2.56 -3.48
CA ALA A 140 23.83 3.01 -3.91
C ALA A 140 24.39 2.08 -4.98
N GLU A 141 25.49 2.48 -5.64
CA GLU A 141 26.07 1.72 -6.76
C GLU A 141 26.42 0.26 -6.43
N THR A 142 26.81 -0.04 -5.18
CA THR A 142 27.30 -1.37 -4.78
C THR A 142 26.60 -1.95 -3.55
N ARG A 143 25.66 -1.24 -2.95
CA ARG A 143 25.06 -1.61 -1.67
C ARG A 143 23.68 -1.00 -1.45
N LEU A 144 22.90 -1.64 -0.60
CA LEU A 144 21.76 -1.01 0.06
C LEU A 144 22.27 -0.19 1.25
N GLU A 145 21.78 1.03 1.39
CA GLU A 145 21.96 1.83 2.59
C GLU A 145 20.63 2.02 3.28
N ILE A 146 20.57 1.70 4.57
CA ILE A 146 19.33 1.78 5.35
C ILE A 146 19.58 2.68 6.55
N TYR A 147 18.74 3.71 6.66
CA TYR A 147 18.78 4.68 7.73
C TYR A 147 17.53 4.51 8.60
N ALA A 148 17.68 4.49 9.91
CA ALA A 148 16.58 4.67 10.85
C ALA A 148 16.29 6.16 11.01
N ILE A 149 15.02 6.55 10.89
CA ILE A 149 14.58 7.95 11.03
C ILE A 149 14.02 8.13 12.45
N ASP A 150 14.54 9.11 13.19
CA ASP A 150 14.04 9.42 14.53
C ASP A 150 12.77 10.29 14.50
N ALA A 151 12.18 10.57 15.67
CA ALA A 151 10.98 11.39 15.79
C ALA A 151 11.16 12.86 15.33
N ASN A 152 12.39 13.33 15.14
CA ASN A 152 12.69 14.65 14.60
C ASN A 152 12.96 14.63 13.08
N GLY A 153 12.79 13.47 12.43
CA GLY A 153 13.10 13.29 11.01
C GLY A 153 14.60 13.13 10.72
N VAL A 154 15.44 12.92 11.73
CA VAL A 154 16.89 12.78 11.55
C VAL A 154 17.22 11.33 11.24
N GLY A 155 17.76 11.09 10.05
CA GLY A 155 18.26 9.78 9.64
C GLY A 155 19.61 9.43 10.27
N THR A 156 19.71 8.24 10.83
CA THR A 156 20.96 7.63 11.30
C THR A 156 21.17 6.31 10.59
N ILE A 157 22.41 6.01 10.20
CA ILE A 157 22.72 4.75 9.51
C ILE A 157 22.35 3.58 10.44
N ALA A 158 21.45 2.73 9.98
CA ALA A 158 21.12 1.48 10.64
C ALA A 158 22.05 0.37 10.14
N THR A 159 22.14 0.18 8.82
CA THR A 159 23.00 -0.84 8.22
C THR A 159 23.39 -0.54 6.77
N TYR A 160 24.41 -1.25 6.29
CA TYR A 160 24.83 -1.32 4.90
C TYR A 160 24.90 -2.78 4.46
N ILE A 161 24.35 -3.08 3.29
CA ILE A 161 24.38 -4.44 2.74
C ILE A 161 24.96 -4.37 1.34
N ASP A 162 26.17 -4.89 1.18
CA ASP A 162 26.78 -5.04 -0.14
C ASP A 162 25.92 -5.96 -1.00
N PHE A 163 25.71 -5.62 -2.28
CA PHE A 163 24.89 -6.45 -3.18
C PHE A 163 25.46 -7.85 -3.36
N THR A 164 26.78 -8.02 -3.22
CA THR A 164 27.42 -9.34 -3.24
C THR A 164 27.09 -10.21 -2.03
N ALA A 165 26.58 -9.62 -0.95
CA ALA A 165 26.13 -10.30 0.26
C ALA A 165 24.62 -10.56 0.27
N LEU A 166 23.87 -10.01 -0.70
CA LEU A 166 22.44 -10.31 -0.81
C LEU A 166 22.24 -11.79 -1.14
N PRO A 167 21.31 -12.47 -0.46
CA PRO A 167 21.01 -13.85 -0.77
C PRO A 167 20.37 -13.95 -2.15
N ALA A 168 20.63 -15.05 -2.86
CA ALA A 168 19.84 -15.40 -4.03
C ALA A 168 18.36 -15.54 -3.67
N THR A 169 17.48 -15.39 -4.66
CA THR A 169 16.02 -15.55 -4.47
C THR A 169 15.71 -16.92 -3.87
N PRO A 170 15.09 -16.98 -2.67
CA PRO A 170 14.76 -18.25 -2.05
C PRO A 170 13.65 -18.96 -2.82
N THR A 171 13.67 -20.30 -2.82
CA THR A 171 12.68 -21.12 -3.55
C THR A 171 11.56 -21.67 -2.67
N ASP A 172 11.82 -21.81 -1.37
CA ASP A 172 10.97 -22.60 -0.47
C ASP A 172 10.16 -21.70 0.49
N GLU A 173 10.83 -20.74 1.13
CA GLU A 173 10.24 -19.81 2.08
C GLU A 173 10.90 -18.43 2.01
N ASN A 174 10.18 -17.39 2.43
CA ASN A 174 10.73 -16.04 2.50
C ASN A 174 11.90 -16.01 3.48
N LEU A 175 13.01 -15.39 3.09
CA LEU A 175 14.25 -15.40 3.84
C LEU A 175 14.45 -14.07 4.58
N LEU A 176 14.41 -14.10 5.91
CA LEU A 176 14.95 -13.01 6.74
C LEU A 176 16.48 -13.03 6.63
N PHE A 177 17.06 -12.02 6.00
CA PHE A 177 18.50 -11.98 5.73
C PHE A 177 19.25 -10.92 6.55
N GLU A 178 18.54 -9.98 7.18
CA GLU A 178 19.15 -8.99 8.07
C GLU A 178 18.16 -8.57 9.17
N THR A 179 18.68 -8.26 10.37
CA THR A 179 17.89 -7.69 11.47
C THR A 179 18.74 -6.69 12.25
N VAL A 180 18.29 -5.43 12.27
CA VAL A 180 18.98 -4.35 12.98
C VAL A 180 17.99 -3.56 13.81
N GLY A 181 18.06 -3.73 15.13
CA GLY A 181 17.09 -3.11 16.04
C GLY A 181 15.68 -3.61 15.79
N ASN A 182 14.77 -2.69 15.44
CA ASN A 182 13.39 -2.97 15.07
C ASN A 182 13.18 -3.10 13.54
N ILE A 183 14.26 -3.11 12.76
CA ILE A 183 14.23 -3.24 11.31
C ILE A 183 14.53 -4.70 10.93
N GLN A 184 13.71 -5.28 10.05
CA GLN A 184 13.91 -6.62 9.51
C GLN A 184 13.86 -6.57 7.99
N LEU A 185 14.78 -7.27 7.32
CA LEU A 185 14.83 -7.34 5.86
C LEU A 185 14.64 -8.76 5.37
N TYR A 186 13.72 -8.91 4.42
CA TYR A 186 13.34 -10.18 3.84
C TYR A 186 13.60 -10.18 2.33
N HIS A 187 14.00 -11.32 1.80
CA HIS A 187 13.96 -11.62 0.36
C HIS A 187 12.84 -12.64 0.17
N LEU A 188 11.82 -12.28 -0.59
CA LEU A 188 10.64 -13.10 -0.82
C LEU A 188 10.93 -14.15 -1.89
N THR A 189 10.13 -15.23 -1.90
CA THR A 189 10.19 -16.25 -2.95
C THR A 189 9.75 -15.73 -4.33
N SER A 190 9.07 -14.58 -4.37
CA SER A 190 8.75 -13.84 -5.60
C SER A 190 9.97 -13.14 -6.22
N GLY A 191 11.07 -12.98 -5.49
CA GLY A 191 12.23 -12.19 -5.90
C GLY A 191 12.21 -10.75 -5.42
N GLU A 192 11.14 -10.32 -4.74
CA GLU A 192 11.02 -8.99 -4.15
C GLU A 192 11.70 -8.93 -2.78
N TYR A 193 11.99 -7.72 -2.33
CA TYR A 193 12.53 -7.44 -1.01
C TYR A 193 11.47 -6.76 -0.14
N VAL A 194 11.46 -7.09 1.15
CA VAL A 194 10.62 -6.41 2.14
C VAL A 194 11.49 -5.86 3.26
N ALA A 195 11.28 -4.61 3.62
CA ALA A 195 11.80 -4.01 4.83
C ALA A 195 10.63 -3.72 5.77
N THR A 196 10.73 -4.18 7.00
CA THR A 196 9.77 -3.83 8.05
C THR A 196 10.46 -3.00 9.13
N SER A 197 9.73 -2.08 9.75
CA SER A 197 10.17 -1.31 10.92
C SER A 197 9.02 -1.17 11.90
N GLY A 198 9.21 -1.62 13.14
CA GLY A 198 8.19 -1.54 14.19
C GLY A 198 8.32 -2.63 15.26
N PRO A 199 7.37 -2.69 16.21
CA PRO A 199 6.23 -1.80 16.32
C PRO A 199 6.63 -0.40 16.84
N ASP A 200 5.91 0.63 16.43
CA ASP A 200 5.98 1.96 17.06
C ASP A 200 5.22 2.00 18.40
N ALA A 201 5.10 3.19 19.00
CA ALA A 201 4.37 3.39 20.26
C ALA A 201 2.86 3.08 20.17
N GLU A 202 2.31 3.01 18.96
CA GLU A 202 0.91 2.70 18.66
C GLU A 202 0.71 1.24 18.20
N GLY A 203 1.78 0.44 18.20
CA GLY A 203 1.76 -0.95 17.76
C GLY A 203 1.74 -1.12 16.24
N LYS A 204 2.07 -0.08 15.47
CA LYS A 204 2.10 -0.11 14.01
C LYS A 204 3.45 -0.57 13.49
N PHE A 205 3.44 -1.36 12.43
CA PHE A 205 4.62 -1.71 11.66
C PHE A 205 4.55 -1.05 10.30
N TYR A 206 5.61 -0.37 9.91
CA TYR A 206 5.82 0.05 8.53
C TYR A 206 6.40 -1.12 7.73
N MET A 207 5.93 -1.29 6.50
CA MET A 207 6.44 -2.28 5.57
C MET A 207 6.64 -1.63 4.20
N LEU A 208 7.80 -1.86 3.59
CA LEU A 208 8.10 -1.48 2.22
C LEU A 208 8.44 -2.73 1.41
N LEU A 209 7.76 -2.93 0.29
CA LEU A 209 8.04 -3.95 -0.73
C LEU A 209 8.70 -3.27 -1.95
N TRP A 210 9.74 -3.86 -2.53
CA TRP A 210 10.35 -3.39 -3.78
C TRP A 210 11.01 -4.51 -4.58
N ASP A 211 11.20 -4.30 -5.88
CA ASP A 211 11.59 -5.35 -6.85
C ASP A 211 13.09 -5.43 -7.14
N GLY A 212 13.90 -4.44 -6.73
CA GLY A 212 15.33 -4.47 -7.00
C GLY A 212 16.09 -3.19 -6.69
N CYS A 213 17.29 -3.09 -7.27
CA CYS A 213 18.18 -1.97 -7.07
C CYS A 213 18.91 -1.65 -8.38
N PRO A 214 18.49 -0.61 -9.15
CA PRO A 214 17.43 0.33 -8.83
C PRO A 214 16.04 -0.33 -8.77
N ALA A 215 15.15 0.21 -7.93
CA ALA A 215 13.77 -0.23 -7.85
C ALA A 215 12.97 0.34 -9.03
N ASN A 216 12.19 -0.51 -9.72
CA ASN A 216 11.20 -0.09 -10.72
C ASN A 216 9.80 -0.01 -10.11
N TYR A 217 9.58 -0.66 -8.97
CA TYR A 217 8.30 -0.69 -8.30
C TYR A 217 8.47 -0.69 -6.78
N ILE A 218 7.57 0.01 -6.10
CA ILE A 218 7.49 0.02 -4.63
C ILE A 218 6.03 -0.04 -4.16
N GLN A 219 5.81 -0.69 -3.02
CA GLN A 219 4.57 -0.58 -2.26
C GLN A 219 4.88 -0.34 -0.79
N ALA A 220 4.12 0.54 -0.15
CA ALA A 220 4.21 0.77 1.28
C ALA A 220 2.91 0.37 1.97
N TYR A 221 3.06 -0.22 3.16
CA TYR A 221 1.95 -0.63 4.00
C TYR A 221 2.18 -0.25 5.46
N ILE A 222 1.07 -0.10 6.18
CA ILE A 222 1.06 -0.08 7.64
C ILE A 222 0.32 -1.32 8.12
N GLN A 223 0.97 -2.12 8.95
CA GLN A 223 0.33 -3.23 9.64
C GLN A 223 0.00 -2.82 11.09
N GLN A 224 -1.26 -2.97 11.48
CA GLN A 224 -1.71 -2.75 12.85
C GLN A 224 -2.75 -3.80 13.24
N ASN A 225 -2.57 -4.45 14.39
CA ASN A 225 -3.49 -5.48 14.89
C ASN A 225 -3.77 -6.62 13.88
N GLY A 226 -2.78 -6.97 13.04
CA GLY A 226 -2.89 -7.98 12.00
C GLY A 226 -3.58 -7.53 10.71
N ILE A 227 -4.05 -6.29 10.63
CA ILE A 227 -4.60 -5.68 9.42
C ILE A 227 -3.46 -4.98 8.69
N VAL A 228 -3.31 -5.23 7.39
CA VAL A 228 -2.34 -4.57 6.51
C VAL A 228 -3.10 -3.58 5.65
N THR A 229 -2.80 -2.30 5.80
CA THR A 229 -3.41 -1.22 5.02
C THR A 229 -2.37 -0.70 4.03
N PRO A 230 -2.65 -0.75 2.72
CA PRO A 230 -1.79 -0.07 1.75
C PRO A 230 -1.83 1.42 2.07
N THR A 231 -0.66 2.03 2.14
CA THR A 231 -0.62 3.48 2.29
C THR A 231 -0.57 4.15 0.93
N GLU A 232 0.26 3.63 0.03
CA GLU A 232 0.52 4.24 -1.29
C GLU A 232 1.08 3.17 -2.26
N ASN A 233 0.68 3.22 -3.53
CA ASN A 233 1.24 2.43 -4.64
C ASN A 233 2.01 3.38 -5.56
N PHE A 234 3.25 3.08 -5.92
CA PHE A 234 4.01 3.91 -6.85
C PHE A 234 4.52 3.10 -8.03
N PRO A 235 4.04 3.36 -9.26
CA PRO A 235 4.87 3.14 -10.43
C PRO A 235 6.04 4.12 -10.37
N ARG A 236 7.27 3.63 -10.51
CA ARG A 236 8.48 4.47 -10.56
C ARG A 236 8.87 4.79 -11.99
#